data_AF-A0AAU0QJY4-F1
#
_entry.id   AF-A0AAU0QJY4-F1
#
_cell.length_a   1.000
_cell.length_b   1.000
_cell.length_c   1.000
_cell.angle_alpha   90.00
_cell.angle_beta   90.00
_cell.angle_gamma   90.00
#
_symmetry.space_group_name_H-M   'P 1'
#
loop_
_entity.id
_entity.type
_entity.pdbx_description
1 polymer ?
#
loop_
_entity_poly.entity_id
_entity_poly.type
_entity_poly.pdbx_seq_one_letter_code
_entity_poly.pdbx_strand_id
1 'polypeptide(L)'
;MRVPVTRESMEHEYDYDPIPFKVVSFLWDELPRDVQAQIIDDGLVGECWPGMDYALWYAAHHDLIVPGYLLDMVEEEMNKTGDYCGLISSIATLRATNSKMA
;
A
#
# COMPACT_ATOMS: atom_id res chain seq x y z
N MET A 1 6.96 -10.49 19.93
CA MET A 1 8.21 -9.71 19.75
C MET A 1 7.83 -8.50 18.91
N ARG A 2 8.15 -7.26 19.29
CA ARG A 2 7.85 -6.11 18.41
C ARG A 2 8.94 -6.01 17.37
N VAL A 3 8.58 -6.09 16.09
CA VAL A 3 9.52 -5.94 15.00
C VAL A 3 9.92 -4.47 14.88
N PRO A 4 11.20 -4.15 14.60
CA PRO A 4 11.63 -2.77 14.39
C PRO A 4 10.86 -2.11 13.25
N VAL A 5 10.43 -0.86 13.43
CA VAL A 5 9.81 -0.08 12.35
C VAL A 5 10.91 0.44 11.42
N THR A 6 11.25 -0.38 10.43
CA THR A 6 12.33 -0.12 9.46
C THR A 6 11.96 -0.62 8.07
N ARG A 7 12.60 -0.05 7.03
CA ARG A 7 12.43 -0.49 5.65
C ARG A 7 12.80 -1.97 5.48
N GLU A 8 13.89 -2.41 6.09
CA GLU A 8 14.34 -3.82 6.05
C GLU A 8 13.30 -4.77 6.64
N SER A 9 12.66 -4.39 7.74
CA SER A 9 11.57 -5.17 8.32
C SER A 9 10.34 -5.21 7.40
N MET A 10 9.94 -4.08 6.82
CA MET A 10 8.87 -4.06 5.82
C MET A 10 9.20 -4.94 4.61
N GLU A 11 10.42 -4.85 4.08
CA GLU A 11 10.90 -5.69 2.98
C GLU A 11 10.80 -7.18 3.32
N HIS A 12 11.25 -7.58 4.50
CA HIS A 12 11.19 -8.97 4.94
C HIS A 12 9.75 -9.50 5.04
N GLU A 13 8.82 -8.71 5.57
CA GLU A 13 7.43 -9.15 5.74
C GLU A 13 6.65 -9.13 4.42
N TYR A 14 7.10 -8.40 3.39
CA TYR A 14 6.36 -8.23 2.14
C TYR A 14 7.00 -8.94 0.93
N ASP A 15 8.22 -9.46 1.03
CA ASP A 15 8.99 -9.97 -0.12
C ASP A 15 8.32 -11.14 -0.89
N TYR A 16 7.37 -11.83 -0.26
CA TYR A 16 6.65 -12.96 -0.83
C TYR A 16 5.54 -12.55 -1.81
N ASP A 17 5.02 -11.32 -1.72
CA ASP A 17 4.01 -10.80 -2.64
C ASP A 17 4.50 -9.52 -3.35
N PRO A 18 4.86 -9.60 -4.64
CA PRO A 18 5.51 -8.50 -5.35
C PRO A 18 4.62 -7.26 -5.53
N ILE A 19 3.29 -7.37 -5.38
CA ILE A 19 2.38 -6.24 -5.62
C ILE A 19 2.27 -5.35 -4.37
N PRO A 20 1.81 -5.86 -3.21
CA PRO A 20 1.89 -5.13 -1.93
C PRO A 20 3.29 -4.57 -1.68
N PHE A 21 4.32 -5.38 -1.94
CA PHE A 21 5.70 -4.96 -1.73
C PHE A 21 6.07 -3.70 -2.53
N LYS A 22 5.76 -3.66 -3.83
CA LYS A 22 6.07 -2.51 -4.68
C LYS A 22 5.34 -1.24 -4.24
N VAL A 23 4.07 -1.36 -3.89
CA VAL A 23 3.24 -0.23 -3.48
C VAL A 23 3.72 0.34 -2.15
N VAL A 24 3.89 -0.51 -1.14
CA VAL A 24 4.35 -0.09 0.18
C VAL A 24 5.78 0.46 0.11
N SER A 25 6.68 -0.17 -0.65
CA SER A 25 8.05 0.31 -0.85
C SER A 25 8.12 1.71 -1.47
N PHE A 26 7.20 2.01 -2.40
CA PHE A 26 7.09 3.31 -3.05
C PHE A 26 6.62 4.39 -2.06
N LEU A 27 5.63 4.07 -1.23
CA LEU A 27 5.07 5.02 -0.27
C LEU A 27 5.93 5.20 0.99
N TRP A 28 6.78 4.22 1.32
CA TRP A 28 7.40 4.07 2.64
C TRP A 28 7.97 5.36 3.26
N ASP A 29 8.75 6.14 2.51
CA ASP A 29 9.43 7.33 3.05
C ASP A 29 8.48 8.52 3.30
N GLU A 30 7.28 8.50 2.68
CA GLU A 30 6.22 9.50 2.86
C GLU A 30 5.23 9.11 3.98
N LEU A 31 5.30 7.87 4.48
CA LEU A 31 4.42 7.39 5.53
C LEU A 31 4.95 7.78 6.92
N PRO A 32 4.08 8.27 7.82
CA PRO A 32 4.47 8.56 9.19
C PRO A 32 4.72 7.24 9.95
N ARG A 33 5.49 7.33 11.04
CA ARG A 33 6.00 6.16 11.76
C ARG A 33 4.93 5.24 12.33
N ASP A 34 3.78 5.78 12.70
CA ASP A 34 2.62 5.03 13.18
C ASP A 34 1.98 4.20 12.06
N VAL A 35 1.86 4.78 10.87
CA VAL A 35 1.38 4.05 9.68
C VAL A 35 2.38 2.97 9.27
N GLN A 36 3.67 3.29 9.26
CA GLN A 36 4.73 2.31 9.02
C GLN A 36 4.70 1.13 10.02
N ALA A 37 4.38 1.41 11.29
CA ALA A 37 4.27 0.37 12.31
C ALA A 37 3.09 -0.56 12.05
N GLN A 38 1.92 -0.01 11.71
CA GLN A 38 0.74 -0.81 11.37
C GLN A 38 0.99 -1.71 10.16
N ILE A 39 1.60 -1.18 9.10
CA ILE A 39 1.93 -1.95 7.89
C ILE A 39 2.84 -3.15 8.21
N ILE A 40 3.85 -2.96 9.06
CA ILE A 40 4.71 -4.07 9.48
C ILE A 40 3.92 -5.09 10.32
N ASP A 41 3.05 -4.62 11.23
CA ASP A 41 2.18 -5.51 12.02
C ASP A 41 1.22 -6.33 11.14
N ASP A 42 0.70 -5.74 10.05
CA ASP A 42 -0.13 -6.44 9.07
C ASP A 42 0.68 -7.48 8.28
N GLY A 43 1.88 -7.12 7.82
CA GLY A 43 2.81 -8.06 7.17
C GLY A 43 3.13 -9.27 8.05
N LEU A 44 3.40 -9.05 9.34
CA LEU A 44 3.74 -10.10 10.31
C LEU A 44 2.66 -11.16 10.51
N VAL A 45 1.39 -10.81 10.32
CA VAL A 45 0.27 -11.75 10.43
C VAL A 45 -0.11 -12.36 9.08
N GLY A 46 0.66 -12.09 8.02
CA GLY A 46 0.40 -12.57 6.66
C GLY A 46 -0.61 -11.72 5.89
N GLU A 47 -0.92 -10.51 6.37
CA GLU A 47 -1.92 -9.60 5.83
C GLU A 47 -1.29 -8.45 5.02
N CYS A 48 -0.36 -8.77 4.11
CA CYS A 48 0.30 -7.77 3.26
C CYS A 48 -0.69 -6.94 2.42
N TRP A 49 -1.79 -7.56 1.96
CA TRP A 49 -2.83 -6.88 1.19
C TRP A 49 -3.58 -5.82 2.03
N PRO A 50 -4.10 -6.15 3.22
CA PRO A 50 -4.59 -5.15 4.17
C PRO A 50 -3.58 -4.02 4.49
N GLY A 51 -2.30 -4.33 4.73
CA GLY A 51 -1.32 -3.28 4.99
C GLY A 51 -1.03 -2.40 3.77
N MET A 52 -1.07 -2.96 2.56
CA MET A 52 -1.03 -2.16 1.31
C MET A 52 -2.28 -1.28 1.16
N ASP A 53 -3.48 -1.81 1.44
CA ASP A 53 -4.72 -1.02 1.42
C ASP A 53 -4.66 0.13 2.41
N TYR A 54 -4.12 -0.10 3.61
CA TYR A 54 -3.90 0.96 4.58
C TYR A 54 -2.93 2.04 4.08
N ALA A 55 -1.85 1.65 3.41
CA ALA A 55 -0.92 2.59 2.78
C ALA A 55 -1.59 3.43 1.67
N LEU A 56 -2.40 2.79 0.81
CA LEU A 56 -3.13 3.47 -0.27
C LEU A 56 -4.24 4.37 0.27
N TRP A 57 -4.94 3.94 1.31
CA TRP A 57 -5.92 4.75 2.03
C TRP A 57 -5.26 6.01 2.62
N TYR A 58 -4.10 5.86 3.27
CA TYR A 58 -3.34 6.99 3.80
C TYR A 58 -2.95 7.95 2.67
N ALA A 59 -2.37 7.43 1.59
CA ALA A 59 -2.00 8.22 0.43
C ALA A 59 -3.18 9.01 -0.14
N ALA A 60 -4.37 8.39 -0.23
CA ALA A 60 -5.60 9.02 -0.72
C ALA A 60 -6.09 10.18 0.16
N HIS A 61 -5.91 10.10 1.48
CA HIS A 61 -6.40 11.11 2.44
C HIS A 61 -5.37 12.19 2.77
N HIS A 62 -4.12 12.01 2.33
CA HIS A 62 -3.00 12.91 2.59
C HIS A 62 -2.40 13.51 1.30
N ASP A 63 -3.17 13.50 0.21
CA ASP A 63 -2.81 14.08 -1.10
C ASP A 63 -1.47 13.55 -1.66
N LEU A 64 -1.10 12.30 -1.34
CA LEU A 64 0.09 11.68 -1.90
C LEU A 64 -0.19 11.17 -3.32
N ILE A 65 0.84 11.25 -4.17
CA ILE A 65 0.77 10.79 -5.55
C ILE A 65 1.20 9.33 -5.61
N VAL A 66 0.34 8.47 -6.14
CA VAL A 66 0.71 7.09 -6.50
C VAL A 66 0.68 6.95 -8.02
N PRO A 67 1.77 6.55 -8.68
CA PRO A 67 1.81 6.37 -10.12
C PRO A 67 0.68 5.49 -10.64
N GLY A 68 0.02 5.92 -11.72
CA GLY A 68 -1.12 5.21 -12.31
C GLY A 68 -0.82 3.74 -12.61
N TYR A 69 0.39 3.42 -13.09
CA TYR A 69 0.78 2.04 -13.39
C TYR A 69 0.79 1.12 -12.14
N LEU A 70 1.06 1.66 -10.94
CA LEU A 70 0.98 0.87 -9.70
C LEU A 70 -0.48 0.59 -9.34
N LEU A 71 -1.36 1.57 -9.53
CA LEU A 71 -2.80 1.40 -9.33
C LEU A 71 -3.38 0.40 -10.33
N ASP A 72 -2.98 0.48 -11.60
CA ASP A 72 -3.37 -0.47 -12.64
C ASP A 72 -2.94 -1.91 -12.26
N MET A 73 -1.70 -2.09 -11.78
CA MET A 73 -1.20 -3.39 -11.31
C MET A 73 -2.02 -3.97 -10.15
N VAL A 74 -2.40 -3.14 -9.18
CA VAL A 74 -3.24 -3.56 -8.04
C VAL A 74 -4.62 -3.97 -8.53
N GLU A 75 -5.26 -3.16 -9.37
CA GLU A 75 -6.58 -3.47 -9.93
C GLU A 75 -6.56 -4.75 -10.79
N GLU A 76 -5.53 -4.93 -11.62
CA GLU A 76 -5.36 -6.15 -12.43
C GLU A 76 -5.30 -7.40 -11.57
N GLU A 77 -4.56 -7.36 -10.46
CA GLU A 77 -4.43 -8.51 -9.58
C GLU A 77 -5.69 -8.76 -8.74
N MET A 78 -6.33 -7.71 -8.22
CA MET A 78 -7.65 -7.82 -7.55
C MET A 78 -8.69 -8.47 -8.47
N ASN A 79 -8.70 -8.08 -9.76
CA ASN A 79 -9.62 -8.66 -10.74
C ASN A 79 -9.34 -10.15 -11.01
N LYS A 80 -8.08 -10.60 -10.91
CA LYS A 80 -7.71 -12.03 -11.08
C LYS A 80 -8.08 -12.86 -9.86
N THR A 81 -7.81 -12.35 -8.66
CA THR A 81 -8.04 -13.08 -7.40
C THR A 81 -9.50 -13.02 -6.94
N GLY A 82 -10.24 -12.01 -7.41
CA GLY A 82 -11.60 -11.73 -6.95
C GLY A 82 -11.65 -11.12 -5.55
N ASP A 83 -10.52 -10.63 -5.04
CA ASP A 83 -10.39 -10.04 -3.72
C ASP A 83 -10.47 -8.51 -3.80
N TYR A 84 -11.62 -7.96 -3.44
CA TYR A 84 -11.97 -6.53 -3.64
C TYR A 84 -11.95 -5.70 -2.35
N CYS A 85 -11.32 -6.18 -1.28
CA CYS A 85 -11.31 -5.51 0.02
C CYS A 85 -10.83 -4.05 -0.08
N GLY A 86 -11.69 -3.08 0.29
CA GLY A 86 -11.37 -1.68 0.65
C GLY A 86 -10.83 -0.75 -0.44
N LEU A 87 -10.06 -1.29 -1.38
CA LEU A 87 -9.15 -0.60 -2.28
C LEU A 87 -9.84 0.25 -3.36
N ILE A 88 -11.07 -0.09 -3.75
CA ILE A 88 -11.77 0.58 -4.86
C ILE A 88 -11.93 2.09 -4.60
N SER A 89 -12.25 2.48 -3.36
CA SER A 89 -12.42 3.90 -3.01
C SER A 89 -11.10 4.65 -2.92
N SER A 90 -10.06 4.01 -2.35
CA SER A 90 -8.70 4.54 -2.25
C SER A 90 -8.11 4.77 -3.64
N ILE A 91 -8.20 3.79 -4.54
CA ILE A 91 -7.70 3.88 -5.91
C ILE A 91 -8.43 4.96 -6.71
N ALA A 92 -9.76 5.02 -6.63
CA ALA A 92 -10.53 6.08 -7.29
C ALA A 92 -10.12 7.49 -6.81
N THR A 93 -9.89 7.64 -5.51
CA THR A 93 -9.43 8.91 -4.92
C THR A 93 -8.03 9.28 -5.41
N LEU A 94 -7.09 8.34 -5.38
CA LEU A 94 -5.73 8.54 -5.87
C LEU A 94 -5.69 8.93 -7.36
N ARG A 95 -6.53 8.29 -8.20
CA ARG A 95 -6.66 8.68 -9.61
C ARG A 95 -7.15 10.11 -9.76
N ALA A 96 -8.15 10.53 -8.98
CA ALA A 96 -8.66 11.89 -8.99
C ALA A 96 -7.59 12.91 -8.54
N THR A 97 -6.77 12.56 -7.55
CA THR A 97 -5.63 13.38 -7.09
C THR A 97 -4.58 13.51 -8.18
N ASN A 98 -4.20 12.41 -8.84
CA ASN A 98 -3.25 12.42 -9.96
C ASN A 98 -3.72 13.33 -11.11
N SER A 99 -5.02 13.35 -11.43
CA SER A 99 -5.58 14.21 -12.48
C SER A 99 -5.58 15.71 -12.15
N LYS A 100 -5.45 16.09 -10.87
CA LYS A 100 -5.38 17.51 -10.46
C LYS A 100 -3.97 18.09 -10.54
N MET A 101 -2.95 17.24 -10.54
CA MET A 101 -1.54 17.65 -10.53
C MET A 101 -0.86 17.54 -11.91
N ALA A 102 -1.55 16.96 -12.90
CA ALA A 102 -1.14 16.90 -14.31
C ALA A 102 -1.57 18.17 -15.07
#